data_AF-A0A1F3TXE9-F1
#
_entry.id   AF-A0A1F3TXE9-F1
#
_cell.length_a   1.000
_cell.length_b   1.000
_cell.length_c   1.000
_cell.angle_alpha   90.00
_cell.angle_beta   90.00
_cell.angle_gamma   90.00
#
_symmetry.space_group_name_H-M   'P 1'
#
loop_
_entity.id
_entity.type
_entity.pdbx_description
1 polymer ?
#
loop_
_entity_poly.entity_id
_entity_poly.type
_entity_poly.pdbx_seq_one_letter_code
_entity_poly.pdbx_strand_id
1 'polypeptide(L)'
;MILDADRVKPINDFKFHLKGLIDNEEFYQRWIEHPSSSIIHHERECCEEARLWFLAYARSMEGWTAAQYQMKPPTWLAQLFKWGPSVWPISWCQVIKEKTIDCGVFAALAREVFSAQGVSAHPAQALLSYNQNCTDHWKDLWIKGMNKVDKRKLGDVFPWVGNKIVYHEVCVLEMADGQAKVYDSTFGNWLEPHKRVGFGALLSVRTECPRLLNWGDKLLSYGEWVDL
;
A
#
# COMPACT_ATOMS: atom_id res chain seq x y z
N MET A 1 45.60 11.70 9.34
CA MET A 1 44.50 10.87 9.87
C MET A 1 43.76 10.34 8.65
N ILE A 2 44.19 9.17 8.16
CA ILE A 2 43.67 8.57 6.92
C ILE A 2 42.44 7.76 7.34
N LEU A 3 41.27 8.12 6.81
CA LEU A 3 40.05 7.36 7.04
C LEU A 3 40.15 6.06 6.25
N ASP A 4 40.11 4.96 7.00
CA ASP A 4 40.16 3.58 6.55
C ASP A 4 38.93 3.26 5.69
N ALA A 5 39.12 3.20 4.37
CA ALA A 5 38.06 3.01 3.38
C ALA A 5 37.63 1.54 3.20
N ASP A 6 38.26 0.61 3.92
CA ASP A 6 38.17 -0.84 3.65
C ASP A 6 37.09 -1.59 4.48
N ARG A 7 35.99 -0.92 4.85
CA ARG A 7 34.86 -1.58 5.55
C ARG A 7 33.51 -1.48 4.85
N VAL A 8 33.49 -1.36 3.53
CA VAL A 8 32.26 -1.63 2.77
C VAL A 8 32.26 -3.10 2.39
N LYS A 9 31.58 -3.94 3.20
CA LYS A 9 31.30 -5.33 2.82
C LYS A 9 30.59 -5.36 1.46
N PRO A 10 30.90 -6.32 0.58
CA PRO A 10 30.34 -6.37 -0.77
C PRO A 10 28.81 -6.53 -0.74
N ILE A 11 28.13 -5.77 -1.60
CA ILE A 11 26.67 -5.75 -1.84
C ILE A 11 26.08 -7.16 -2.09
N ASN A 12 26.91 -8.13 -2.48
CA ASN A 12 26.50 -9.51 -2.76
C ASN A 12 26.06 -10.29 -1.51
N ASP A 13 26.65 -10.06 -0.33
CA ASP A 13 26.19 -10.71 0.92
C ASP A 13 24.76 -10.28 1.28
N PHE A 14 24.35 -9.09 0.84
CA PHE A 14 23.05 -8.50 1.16
C PHE A 14 21.90 -9.13 0.37
N LYS A 15 22.13 -9.61 -0.86
CA LYS A 15 21.10 -10.29 -1.67
C LYS A 15 20.68 -11.62 -1.05
N PHE A 16 21.65 -12.42 -0.60
CA PHE A 16 21.36 -13.67 0.12
C PHE A 16 20.64 -13.41 1.44
N HIS A 17 21.00 -12.33 2.14
CA HIS A 17 20.38 -12.01 3.41
C HIS A 17 18.93 -11.51 3.28
N LEU A 18 18.61 -10.72 2.24
CA LEU A 18 17.24 -10.21 2.03
C LEU A 18 16.28 -11.33 1.63
N LYS A 19 16.72 -12.21 0.72
CA LYS A 19 15.94 -13.39 0.32
C LYS A 19 15.70 -14.31 1.53
N GLY A 20 16.74 -14.59 2.31
CA GLY A 20 16.58 -15.32 3.57
C GLY A 20 15.72 -14.61 4.62
N LEU A 21 15.65 -13.27 4.61
CA LEU A 21 14.75 -12.54 5.52
C LEU A 21 13.29 -12.70 5.12
N ILE A 22 13.00 -12.56 3.82
CA ILE A 22 11.65 -12.68 3.26
C ILE A 22 11.15 -14.12 3.37
N ASP A 23 11.98 -15.10 2.98
CA ASP A 23 11.62 -16.52 2.98
C ASP A 23 11.38 -17.08 4.39
N ASN A 24 11.98 -16.48 5.42
CA ASN A 24 11.79 -16.87 6.82
C ASN A 24 10.67 -16.11 7.53
N GLU A 25 9.96 -15.22 6.84
CA GLU A 25 8.85 -14.48 7.43
C GLU A 25 7.60 -15.38 7.51
N GLU A 26 7.03 -15.49 8.71
CA GLU A 26 5.98 -16.45 9.04
C GLU A 26 4.76 -16.36 8.10
N PHE A 27 4.43 -15.14 7.69
CA PHE A 27 3.26 -14.84 6.88
C PHE A 27 3.54 -14.70 5.39
N TYR A 28 4.78 -14.92 4.94
CA TYR A 28 5.17 -14.65 3.56
C TYR A 28 4.30 -15.38 2.53
N GLN A 29 4.05 -16.68 2.74
CA GLN A 29 3.19 -17.46 1.84
C GLN A 29 1.76 -16.90 1.77
N ARG A 30 1.21 -16.50 2.92
CA ARG A 30 -0.12 -15.87 2.95
C ARG A 30 -0.14 -14.54 2.20
N TRP A 31 0.94 -13.76 2.26
CA TRP A 31 1.05 -12.48 1.58
C TRP A 31 1.14 -12.62 0.07
N ILE A 32 1.95 -13.55 -0.42
CA ILE A 32 2.11 -13.73 -1.86
C ILE A 32 0.86 -14.31 -2.52
N GLU A 33 0.00 -14.99 -1.77
CA GLU A 33 -1.29 -15.53 -2.27
C GLU A 33 -2.47 -14.56 -2.07
N HIS A 34 -2.33 -13.55 -1.20
CA HIS A 34 -3.43 -12.66 -0.88
C HIS A 34 -3.76 -11.72 -2.04
N PRO A 35 -5.01 -11.64 -2.53
CA PRO A 35 -5.39 -10.61 -3.48
C PRO A 35 -5.36 -9.23 -2.83
N SER A 36 -5.18 -8.17 -3.62
CA SER A 36 -5.29 -6.81 -3.09
C SER A 36 -6.71 -6.52 -2.59
N SER A 37 -6.79 -5.75 -1.52
CA SER A 37 -8.05 -5.42 -0.87
C SER A 37 -8.91 -4.51 -1.73
N SER A 38 -10.23 -4.69 -1.64
CA SER A 38 -11.22 -3.92 -2.39
C SER A 38 -12.43 -3.56 -1.50
N ILE A 39 -12.87 -2.30 -1.57
CA ILE A 39 -14.07 -1.84 -0.89
C ILE A 39 -15.29 -2.44 -1.61
N ILE A 40 -16.15 -3.14 -0.87
CA ILE A 40 -17.31 -3.80 -1.46
C ILE A 40 -18.50 -2.85 -1.63
N HIS A 41 -19.33 -3.12 -2.63
CA HIS A 41 -20.60 -2.43 -2.85
C HIS A 41 -21.75 -3.41 -2.62
N HIS A 42 -22.67 -3.11 -1.70
CA HIS A 42 -23.79 -4.00 -1.36
C HIS A 42 -24.98 -3.90 -2.33
N GLU A 43 -24.79 -3.30 -3.51
CA GLU A 43 -25.83 -3.06 -4.52
C GLU A 43 -27.06 -2.29 -3.98
N ARG A 44 -26.81 -1.32 -3.10
CA ARG A 44 -27.84 -0.45 -2.50
C ARG A 44 -27.42 1.02 -2.60
N GLU A 45 -28.41 1.90 -2.60
CA GLU A 45 -28.24 3.37 -2.70
C GLU A 45 -27.23 3.92 -1.71
N CYS A 46 -27.22 3.42 -0.47
CA CYS A 46 -26.30 3.91 0.56
C CYS A 46 -24.80 3.76 0.22
N CYS A 47 -24.42 2.77 -0.59
CA CYS A 47 -23.04 2.59 -1.03
C CYS A 47 -22.71 3.53 -2.19
N GLU A 48 -23.64 3.73 -3.12
CA GLU A 48 -23.49 4.66 -4.24
C GLU A 48 -23.39 6.10 -3.74
N GLU A 49 -24.29 6.51 -2.84
CA GLU A 49 -24.26 7.83 -2.19
C GLU A 49 -22.94 8.07 -1.45
N ALA A 50 -22.44 7.06 -0.74
CA ALA A 50 -21.18 7.15 -0.02
C ALA A 50 -19.99 7.32 -0.97
N ARG A 51 -19.95 6.55 -2.06
CA ARG A 51 -18.92 6.66 -3.10
C ARG A 51 -18.96 8.03 -3.79
N LEU A 52 -20.15 8.49 -4.18
CA LEU A 52 -20.33 9.80 -4.81
C LEU A 52 -19.96 10.95 -3.88
N TRP A 53 -20.34 10.88 -2.59
CA TRP A 53 -19.91 11.85 -1.60
C TRP A 53 -18.39 11.89 -1.47
N PHE A 54 -17.73 10.73 -1.41
CA PHE A 54 -16.27 10.65 -1.32
C PHE A 54 -15.59 11.26 -2.55
N LEU A 55 -16.08 10.96 -3.76
CA LEU A 55 -15.54 11.55 -4.98
C LEU A 55 -15.79 13.06 -5.08
N ALA A 56 -16.96 13.54 -4.64
CA ALA A 56 -17.23 14.97 -4.55
C ALA A 56 -16.30 15.66 -3.55
N TYR A 57 -16.04 15.03 -2.40
CA TYR A 57 -15.04 15.51 -1.45
C TYR A 57 -13.65 15.57 -2.09
N ALA A 58 -13.22 14.50 -2.76
CA ALA A 58 -11.94 14.44 -3.46
C ALA A 58 -11.78 15.59 -4.46
N ARG A 59 -12.82 15.88 -5.26
CA ARG A 59 -12.82 17.02 -6.19
C ARG A 59 -12.72 18.37 -5.49
N SER A 60 -13.34 18.54 -4.33
CA SER A 60 -13.21 19.79 -3.57
C SER A 60 -11.79 20.01 -3.04
N MET A 61 -11.05 18.93 -2.76
CA MET A 61 -9.65 18.97 -2.31
C MET A 61 -8.65 19.24 -3.44
N GLU A 62 -9.03 19.13 -4.71
CA GLU A 62 -8.10 19.29 -5.83
C GLU A 62 -7.65 20.76 -6.04
N GLY A 63 -8.33 21.74 -5.46
CA GLY A 63 -7.95 23.15 -5.51
C GLY A 63 -7.97 23.78 -6.91
N TRP A 64 -8.36 25.05 -6.97
CA TRP A 64 -8.38 25.83 -8.21
C TRP A 64 -6.99 26.36 -8.56
N THR A 65 -6.10 25.48 -9.04
CA THR A 65 -4.81 25.91 -9.60
C THR A 65 -4.76 25.65 -11.10
N ALA A 66 -4.04 26.50 -11.84
CA ALA A 66 -3.97 26.53 -13.30
C ALA A 66 -3.54 25.20 -13.96
N ALA A 67 -3.01 24.25 -13.19
CA ALA A 67 -2.73 22.89 -13.62
C ALA A 67 -3.98 21.99 -13.55
N GLN A 68 -5.12 22.46 -14.03
CA GLN A 68 -6.40 21.74 -13.99
C GLN A 68 -6.39 20.40 -14.74
N TYR A 69 -5.37 20.17 -15.57
CA TYR A 69 -5.20 18.95 -16.37
C TYR A 69 -4.08 18.04 -15.87
N GLN A 70 -3.40 18.38 -14.77
CA GLN A 70 -2.39 17.49 -14.19
C GLN A 70 -3.05 16.54 -13.19
N MET A 71 -2.67 15.26 -13.24
CA MET A 71 -3.01 14.28 -12.22
C MET A 71 -2.50 14.76 -10.85
N LYS A 72 -3.35 14.67 -9.83
CA LYS A 72 -3.07 15.10 -8.46
C LYS A 72 -3.19 13.91 -7.51
N PRO A 73 -2.09 13.50 -6.84
CA PRO A 73 -2.15 12.43 -5.86
C PRO A 73 -3.04 12.83 -4.66
N PRO A 74 -3.83 11.91 -4.10
CA PRO A 74 -4.73 12.18 -2.98
C PRO A 74 -3.97 12.22 -1.64
N THR A 75 -3.03 13.16 -1.49
CA THR A 75 -2.21 13.31 -0.27
C THR A 75 -3.03 13.74 0.95
N TRP A 76 -4.25 14.24 0.74
CA TRP A 76 -5.19 14.63 1.77
C TRP A 76 -5.88 13.46 2.48
N LEU A 77 -5.75 12.21 1.98
CA LEU A 77 -6.41 11.05 2.61
C LEU A 77 -6.02 10.88 4.08
N ALA A 78 -4.75 11.11 4.42
CA ALA A 78 -4.25 11.04 5.80
C ALA A 78 -4.77 12.17 6.72
N GLN A 79 -5.39 13.20 6.14
CA GLN A 79 -6.09 14.25 6.90
C GLN A 79 -7.53 13.83 7.21
N LEU A 80 -8.14 13.03 6.33
CA LEU A 80 -9.51 12.53 6.49
C LEU A 80 -9.56 11.29 7.38
N PHE A 81 -8.58 10.39 7.27
CA PHE A 81 -8.53 9.14 8.00
C PHE A 81 -7.21 8.96 8.75
N LYS A 82 -7.27 8.33 9.92
CA LYS A 82 -6.09 7.85 10.64
C LYS A 82 -5.71 6.46 10.14
N TRP A 83 -4.42 6.16 10.11
CA TRP A 83 -3.95 4.81 9.83
C TRP A 83 -4.13 3.87 11.02
N GLY A 84 -4.64 2.66 10.77
CA GLY A 84 -4.83 1.60 11.75
C GLY A 84 -5.70 0.47 11.20
N PRO A 85 -6.15 -0.48 12.02
CA PRO A 85 -6.87 -1.67 11.54
C PRO A 85 -8.25 -1.34 10.95
N SER A 86 -8.61 -1.99 9.83
CA SER A 86 -9.97 -2.02 9.28
C SER A 86 -10.60 -3.41 9.35
N VAL A 87 -11.92 -3.44 9.55
CA VAL A 87 -12.70 -4.68 9.57
C VAL A 87 -13.05 -5.05 8.14
N TRP A 88 -12.59 -6.22 7.69
CA TRP A 88 -12.88 -6.72 6.35
C TRP A 88 -13.96 -7.82 6.37
N PRO A 89 -14.81 -7.92 5.33
CA PRO A 89 -14.91 -6.98 4.22
C PRO A 89 -15.54 -5.64 4.67
N ILE A 90 -15.10 -4.53 4.07
CA ILE A 90 -15.63 -3.18 4.34
C ILE A 90 -16.37 -2.64 3.12
N SER A 91 -17.58 -2.12 3.32
CA SER A 91 -18.37 -1.54 2.25
C SER A 91 -18.27 -0.03 2.17
N TRP A 92 -18.59 0.55 1.01
CA TRP A 92 -18.54 2.01 0.81
C TRP A 92 -19.28 2.82 1.88
N CYS A 93 -20.50 2.42 2.22
CA CYS A 93 -21.29 3.09 3.25
C CYS A 93 -20.75 2.95 4.69
N GLN A 94 -19.83 2.00 4.91
CA GLN A 94 -19.09 1.85 6.16
C GLN A 94 -17.81 2.69 6.14
N VAL A 95 -17.02 2.61 5.05
CA VAL A 95 -15.73 3.32 4.90
C VAL A 95 -15.86 4.80 5.25
N ILE A 96 -16.86 5.50 4.71
CA ILE A 96 -17.01 6.94 4.92
C ILE A 96 -17.37 7.33 6.37
N LYS A 97 -17.77 6.36 7.20
CA LYS A 97 -18.08 6.56 8.63
C LYS A 97 -16.90 6.22 9.52
N GLU A 98 -15.88 5.55 8.98
CA GLU A 98 -14.68 5.19 9.73
C GLU A 98 -13.79 6.41 9.98
N LYS A 99 -13.14 6.42 11.14
CA LYS A 99 -12.08 7.39 11.46
C LYS A 99 -10.69 6.81 11.28
N THR A 100 -10.60 5.49 11.26
CA THR A 100 -9.37 4.74 11.18
C THR A 100 -9.49 3.71 10.07
N ILE A 101 -8.54 3.71 9.14
CA ILE A 101 -8.51 2.75 8.04
C ILE A 101 -7.10 2.19 7.81
N ASP A 102 -6.98 0.98 7.26
CA ASP A 102 -5.69 0.36 6.95
C ASP A 102 -5.19 0.69 5.54
N CYS A 103 -3.98 0.22 5.21
CA CYS A 103 -3.35 0.48 3.91
C CYS A 103 -4.17 -0.06 2.73
N GLY A 104 -4.92 -1.15 2.90
CA GLY A 104 -5.78 -1.71 1.85
C GLY A 104 -6.95 -0.77 1.51
N VAL A 105 -7.59 -0.19 2.53
CA VAL A 105 -8.63 0.83 2.30
C VAL A 105 -8.03 2.10 1.71
N PHE A 106 -6.88 2.59 2.20
CA PHE A 106 -6.19 3.74 1.61
C PHE A 106 -5.90 3.53 0.13
N ALA A 107 -5.36 2.36 -0.25
CA ALA A 107 -5.04 2.03 -1.63
C ALA A 107 -6.30 1.96 -2.49
N ALA A 108 -7.37 1.29 -2.02
CA ALA A 108 -8.64 1.24 -2.73
C ALA A 108 -9.24 2.64 -2.98
N LEU A 109 -9.25 3.51 -1.96
CA LEU A 109 -9.71 4.89 -2.11
C LEU A 109 -8.85 5.70 -3.08
N ALA A 110 -7.53 5.54 -3.04
CA ALA A 110 -6.64 6.25 -3.96
C ALA A 110 -6.85 5.82 -5.42
N ARG A 111 -7.05 4.53 -5.69
CA ARG A 111 -7.40 4.04 -7.04
C ARG A 111 -8.69 4.68 -7.57
N GLU A 112 -9.69 4.85 -6.72
CA GLU A 112 -10.95 5.52 -7.08
C GLU A 112 -10.75 6.99 -7.42
N VAL A 113 -9.92 7.71 -6.66
CA VAL A 113 -9.57 9.11 -6.96
C VAL A 113 -8.83 9.22 -8.29
N PHE A 114 -7.80 8.38 -8.53
CA PHE A 114 -7.05 8.39 -9.79
C PHE A 114 -7.92 8.01 -10.98
N SER A 115 -8.78 6.99 -10.84
CA SER A 115 -9.72 6.58 -11.87
C SER A 115 -10.70 7.70 -12.20
N ALA A 116 -11.21 8.42 -11.19
CA ALA A 116 -12.06 9.58 -11.41
C ALA A 116 -11.33 10.71 -12.14
N GLN A 117 -10.02 10.86 -11.96
CA GLN A 117 -9.16 11.79 -12.71
C GLN A 117 -8.83 11.31 -14.14
N GLY A 118 -9.34 10.14 -14.56
CA GLY A 118 -9.08 9.58 -15.89
C GLY A 118 -7.75 8.85 -16.02
N VAL A 119 -7.12 8.48 -14.89
CA VAL A 119 -5.87 7.72 -14.87
C VAL A 119 -6.16 6.26 -14.60
N SER A 120 -5.58 5.37 -15.41
CA SER A 120 -5.69 3.92 -15.17
C SER A 120 -4.87 3.52 -13.95
N ALA A 121 -5.57 3.19 -12.86
CA ALA A 121 -4.98 2.85 -11.58
C ALA A 121 -5.32 1.41 -11.20
N HIS A 122 -4.30 0.63 -10.86
CA HIS A 122 -4.41 -0.79 -10.58
C HIS A 122 -3.99 -1.11 -9.15
N PRO A 123 -4.55 -2.18 -8.55
CA PRO A 123 -4.09 -2.68 -7.27
C PRO A 123 -2.61 -3.09 -7.36
N ALA A 124 -1.90 -2.84 -6.27
CA ALA A 124 -0.52 -3.25 -6.12
C ALA A 124 -0.21 -3.44 -4.63
N GLN A 125 0.83 -4.21 -4.38
CA GLN A 125 1.27 -4.60 -3.05
C GLN A 125 2.77 -4.40 -2.96
N ALA A 126 3.23 -4.14 -1.74
CA ALA A 126 4.62 -3.91 -1.42
C ALA A 126 5.01 -4.72 -0.18
N LEU A 127 6.27 -5.14 -0.14
CA LEU A 127 6.92 -5.62 1.08
C LEU A 127 7.87 -4.54 1.57
N LEU A 128 7.69 -4.13 2.82
CA LEU A 128 8.47 -3.08 3.45
C LEU A 128 9.26 -3.63 4.64
N SER A 129 10.53 -3.28 4.78
CA SER A 129 11.32 -3.67 5.95
C SER A 129 11.17 -2.70 7.12
N TYR A 130 10.94 -3.25 8.30
CA TYR A 130 10.85 -2.52 9.56
C TYR A 130 11.67 -3.21 10.65
N ASN A 131 11.95 -2.49 11.73
CA ASN A 131 12.53 -3.11 12.91
C ASN A 131 11.43 -3.83 13.72
N GLN A 132 11.85 -4.81 14.52
CA GLN A 132 10.94 -5.64 15.32
C GLN A 132 10.11 -4.82 16.32
N ASN A 133 10.69 -3.78 16.93
CA ASN A 133 9.97 -2.98 17.92
C ASN A 133 8.75 -2.27 17.29
N CYS A 134 8.86 -1.81 16.05
CA CYS A 134 7.77 -1.17 15.33
C CYS A 134 6.69 -2.17 14.91
N THR A 135 7.09 -3.34 14.40
CA THR A 135 6.13 -4.38 14.02
C THR A 135 5.39 -4.94 15.23
N ASP A 136 6.08 -5.15 16.36
CA ASP A 136 5.46 -5.55 17.63
C ASP A 136 4.45 -4.50 18.11
N HIS A 137 4.81 -3.22 18.05
CA HIS A 137 3.90 -2.13 18.38
C HIS A 137 2.64 -2.12 17.49
N TRP A 138 2.79 -2.35 16.19
CA TRP A 138 1.66 -2.40 15.27
C TRP A 138 0.80 -3.65 15.47
N LYS A 139 1.40 -4.83 15.72
CA LYS A 139 0.65 -6.04 16.09
C LYS A 139 -0.23 -5.77 17.31
N ASP A 140 0.32 -5.13 18.34
CA ASP A 140 -0.43 -4.71 19.53
C ASP A 140 -1.57 -3.74 19.20
N LEU A 141 -1.31 -2.77 18.31
CA LEU A 141 -2.32 -1.80 17.86
C LEU A 141 -3.47 -2.49 17.10
N TRP A 142 -3.16 -3.47 16.24
CA TRP A 142 -4.15 -4.27 15.53
C TRP A 142 -4.97 -5.12 16.50
N ILE A 143 -4.33 -5.82 17.43
CA ILE A 143 -5.01 -6.60 18.48
C ILE A 143 -5.96 -5.73 19.29
N LYS A 144 -5.49 -4.55 19.76
CA LYS A 144 -6.32 -3.62 20.55
C LYS A 144 -7.47 -3.03 19.74
N GLY A 145 -7.24 -2.68 18.48
CA GLY A 145 -8.29 -2.16 17.59
C GLY A 145 -9.37 -3.19 17.30
N MET A 146 -8.95 -4.43 17.01
CA MET A 146 -9.85 -5.54 16.63
C MET A 146 -10.56 -6.20 17.81
N ASN A 147 -9.99 -6.11 19.03
CA ASN A 147 -10.66 -6.61 20.24
C ASN A 147 -12.01 -5.93 20.54
N LYS A 148 -12.33 -4.83 19.85
CA LYS A 148 -13.66 -4.19 19.88
C LYS A 148 -14.70 -4.89 18.99
N VAL A 149 -14.28 -5.81 18.11
CA VAL A 149 -15.08 -6.30 16.96
C VAL A 149 -15.37 -7.82 17.02
N ASP A 150 -15.36 -8.42 18.23
CA ASP A 150 -15.49 -9.88 18.50
C ASP A 150 -14.15 -10.62 18.51
N LYS A 151 -13.71 -11.00 19.71
CA LYS A 151 -12.45 -11.73 19.96
C LYS A 151 -12.39 -13.09 19.24
N ARG A 152 -13.53 -13.68 18.87
CA ARG A 152 -13.57 -14.95 18.14
C ARG A 152 -13.06 -14.83 16.70
N LYS A 153 -13.03 -13.61 16.15
CA LYS A 153 -12.57 -13.32 14.79
C LYS A 153 -11.12 -12.85 14.70
N LEU A 154 -10.41 -12.79 15.83
CA LEU A 154 -9.02 -12.29 15.85
C LEU A 154 -8.07 -13.16 15.01
N GLY A 155 -8.35 -14.47 14.91
CA GLY A 155 -7.61 -15.40 14.05
C GLY A 155 -7.88 -15.23 12.55
N ASP A 156 -8.95 -14.53 12.19
CA ASP A 156 -9.36 -14.28 10.80
C ASP A 156 -8.82 -12.93 10.28
N VAL A 157 -8.17 -12.14 11.12
CA VAL A 157 -7.56 -10.88 10.72
C VAL A 157 -6.35 -11.18 9.82
N PHE A 158 -6.34 -10.59 8.63
CA PHE A 158 -5.21 -10.73 7.71
C PHE A 158 -3.91 -10.25 8.39
N PRO A 159 -2.80 -11.01 8.32
CA PRO A 159 -1.60 -10.70 9.08
C PRO A 159 -0.76 -9.65 8.36
N TRP A 160 -1.22 -8.40 8.33
CA TRP A 160 -0.50 -7.28 7.68
C TRP A 160 0.96 -7.13 8.14
N VAL A 161 1.24 -7.49 9.39
CA VAL A 161 2.49 -7.18 10.08
C VAL A 161 3.22 -8.47 10.47
N GLY A 162 4.35 -8.74 9.81
CA GLY A 162 5.28 -9.82 10.19
C GLY A 162 6.25 -9.40 11.28
N ASN A 163 7.38 -10.09 11.39
CA ASN A 163 8.43 -9.81 12.35
C ASN A 163 9.27 -8.62 11.94
N LYS A 164 9.78 -8.63 10.71
CA LYS A 164 10.60 -7.51 10.19
C LYS A 164 10.12 -7.02 8.83
N ILE A 165 9.12 -7.67 8.28
CA ILE A 165 8.51 -7.28 7.02
C ILE A 165 7.05 -6.95 7.26
N VAL A 166 6.54 -5.97 6.52
CA VAL A 166 5.13 -5.60 6.52
C VAL A 166 4.63 -5.73 5.09
N TYR A 167 3.51 -6.44 4.95
CA TYR A 167 2.71 -6.40 3.74
C TYR A 167 1.95 -5.09 3.71
N HIS A 168 2.06 -4.37 2.60
CA HIS A 168 1.51 -3.05 2.43
C HIS A 168 0.80 -2.95 1.09
N GLU A 169 -0.36 -2.29 1.05
CA GLU A 169 -1.07 -2.06 -0.20
C GLU A 169 -0.85 -0.65 -0.74
N VAL A 170 -0.61 -0.60 -2.05
CA VAL A 170 -0.28 0.60 -2.82
C VAL A 170 -1.06 0.60 -4.12
N CYS A 171 -0.83 1.61 -4.97
CA CYS A 171 -1.44 1.69 -6.30
C CYS A 171 -0.35 1.73 -7.37
N VAL A 172 -0.59 1.11 -8.51
CA VAL A 172 0.20 1.32 -9.73
C VAL A 172 -0.62 2.13 -10.72
N LEU A 173 -0.06 3.23 -11.21
CA LEU A 173 -0.64 4.03 -12.27
C LEU A 173 0.04 3.68 -13.59
N GLU A 174 -0.77 3.39 -14.59
CA GLU A 174 -0.32 3.23 -15.97
C GLU A 174 -0.22 4.61 -16.64
N MET A 175 0.98 4.97 -17.06
CA MET A 175 1.27 6.20 -17.79
C MET A 175 1.18 5.97 -19.31
N ALA A 176 0.88 7.03 -20.06
CA ALA A 176 0.66 6.95 -21.51
C ALA A 176 1.89 6.44 -22.31
N ASP A 177 3.09 6.59 -21.78
CA ASP A 177 4.36 6.12 -22.35
C ASP A 177 4.73 4.69 -21.94
N GLY A 178 3.83 3.96 -21.28
CA GLY A 178 4.08 2.61 -20.78
C GLY A 178 4.94 2.56 -19.52
N GLN A 179 5.19 3.71 -18.88
CA GLN A 179 5.79 3.76 -17.55
C GLN A 179 4.74 3.47 -16.47
N ALA A 180 5.20 2.96 -15.34
CA ALA A 180 4.44 2.84 -14.10
C ALA A 180 4.87 3.95 -13.13
N LYS A 181 3.90 4.48 -12.39
CA LYS A 181 4.15 5.17 -11.12
C LYS A 181 3.53 4.38 -9.98
N VAL A 182 4.31 4.08 -8.96
CA VAL A 182 3.82 3.39 -7.75
C VAL A 182 3.52 4.42 -6.68
N TYR A 183 2.30 4.47 -6.18
CA TYR A 183 1.84 5.43 -5.18
C TYR A 183 1.45 4.74 -3.88
N ASP A 184 2.04 5.19 -2.78
CA ASP A 184 1.66 4.78 -1.44
C ASP A 184 0.71 5.82 -0.84
N SER A 185 -0.57 5.45 -0.81
CA SER A 185 -1.66 6.27 -0.30
C SER A 185 -1.69 6.40 1.21
N THR A 186 -0.97 5.54 1.95
CA THR A 186 -0.89 5.63 3.41
C THR A 186 -0.01 6.81 3.82
N PHE A 187 1.10 7.02 3.10
CA PHE A 187 2.05 8.11 3.37
C PHE A 187 1.92 9.30 2.40
N GLY A 188 1.16 9.15 1.32
CA GLY A 188 0.94 10.19 0.33
C GLY A 188 2.18 10.48 -0.53
N ASN A 189 2.98 9.46 -0.84
CA ASN A 189 4.22 9.60 -1.59
C ASN A 189 4.34 8.62 -2.77
N TRP A 190 5.22 8.96 -3.70
CA TRP A 190 5.60 8.07 -4.80
C TRP A 190 6.73 7.15 -4.33
N LEU A 191 6.59 5.87 -4.67
CA LEU A 191 7.63 4.87 -4.43
C LEU A 191 8.56 4.82 -5.64
N GLU A 192 9.85 4.70 -5.34
CA GLU A 192 10.91 4.71 -6.33
C GLU A 192 11.50 3.31 -6.54
N PRO A 193 11.89 2.94 -7.77
CA PRO A 193 12.33 1.59 -8.13
C PRO A 193 13.79 1.27 -7.73
N HIS A 194 14.37 2.05 -6.82
CA HIS A 194 15.75 1.83 -6.41
C HIS A 194 15.82 1.17 -5.04
N LYS A 195 16.80 0.26 -4.92
CA LYS A 195 17.10 -0.40 -3.66
C LYS A 195 17.40 0.62 -2.57
N ARG A 196 16.70 0.47 -1.45
CA ARG A 196 16.99 1.16 -0.19
C ARG A 196 17.26 0.12 0.89
N VAL A 197 17.92 0.54 1.95
CA VAL A 197 18.17 -0.31 3.12
C VAL A 197 17.70 0.39 4.38
N GLY A 198 17.23 -0.39 5.35
CA GLY A 198 16.83 0.12 6.66
C GLY A 198 15.32 0.27 6.83
N PHE A 199 14.94 1.19 7.71
CA PHE A 199 13.56 1.37 8.15
C PHE A 199 12.67 1.92 7.02
N GLY A 200 11.55 1.24 6.74
CA GLY A 200 10.62 1.60 5.68
C GLY A 200 11.17 1.38 4.27
N ALA A 201 12.25 0.60 4.10
CA ALA A 201 12.78 0.32 2.79
C ALA A 201 11.84 -0.60 2.01
N LEU A 202 11.59 -0.24 0.76
CA LEU A 202 10.83 -1.04 -0.19
C LEU A 202 11.69 -2.22 -0.65
N LEU A 203 11.18 -3.43 -0.44
CA LEU A 203 11.89 -4.67 -0.74
C LEU A 203 11.43 -5.24 -2.08
N SER A 204 10.11 -5.34 -2.26
CA SER A 204 9.49 -5.93 -3.44
C SER A 204 8.15 -5.27 -3.72
N VAL A 205 7.73 -5.26 -4.98
CA VAL A 205 6.41 -4.78 -5.42
C VAL A 205 5.76 -5.84 -6.31
N ARG A 206 4.44 -6.03 -6.16
CA ARG A 206 3.61 -6.80 -7.09
C ARG A 206 2.48 -5.93 -7.61
N THR A 207 2.16 -6.04 -8.89
CA THR A 207 1.03 -5.33 -9.49
C THR A 207 -0.04 -6.29 -10.00
N GLU A 208 -1.30 -5.86 -9.94
CA GLU A 208 -2.43 -6.50 -10.62
C GLU A 208 -2.78 -5.77 -11.93
N CYS A 209 -1.89 -4.92 -12.46
CA CYS A 209 -2.04 -4.35 -13.78
C CYS A 209 -1.92 -5.45 -14.85
N PRO A 210 -2.90 -5.61 -15.77
CA PRO A 210 -2.85 -6.64 -16.80
C PRO A 210 -1.81 -6.34 -17.90
N ARG A 211 -1.21 -5.14 -17.89
CA ARG A 211 -0.21 -4.71 -18.86
C ARG A 211 1.18 -4.75 -18.24
N LEU A 212 2.16 -5.02 -19.08
CA LEU A 212 3.57 -4.93 -18.73
C LEU A 212 3.99 -3.46 -18.67
N LEU A 213 4.54 -3.02 -17.54
CA LEU A 213 4.91 -1.62 -17.31
C LEU A 213 6.38 -1.48 -16.92
N ASN A 214 7.03 -0.41 -17.38
CA ASN A 214 8.38 -0.06 -16.92
C ASN A 214 8.30 0.80 -15.67
N TRP A 215 8.99 0.41 -14.59
CA TRP A 215 9.13 1.21 -13.39
C TRP A 215 10.62 1.50 -13.17
N GLY A 216 11.11 2.59 -13.76
CA GLY A 216 12.54 2.86 -13.84
C GLY A 216 13.24 1.79 -14.69
N ASP A 217 14.20 1.08 -14.10
CA ASP A 217 14.92 -0.04 -14.71
C ASP A 217 14.26 -1.40 -14.45
N LYS A 218 13.13 -1.43 -13.72
CA LYS A 218 12.37 -2.64 -13.41
C LYS A 218 11.21 -2.81 -14.36
N LEU A 219 10.81 -4.06 -14.57
CA LEU A 219 9.65 -4.44 -15.38
C LEU A 219 8.60 -5.04 -14.47
N LEU A 220 7.41 -4.42 -14.40
CA LEU A 220 6.28 -4.88 -13.61
C LEU A 220 5.32 -5.68 -14.49
N SER A 221 5.15 -6.95 -14.15
CA SER A 221 4.24 -7.92 -14.77
C SER A 221 3.10 -8.28 -13.80
N TYR A 222 1.96 -8.67 -14.38
CA TYR A 222 0.77 -9.05 -13.61
C TYR A 222 1.08 -10.21 -12.66
N GLY A 223 0.82 -9.99 -11.36
CA GLY A 223 0.88 -11.02 -10.33
C GLY A 223 2.30 -11.45 -9.92
N GLU A 224 3.35 -10.89 -10.51
CA GLU A 224 4.73 -11.23 -10.17
C GLU A 224 5.31 -10.24 -9.16
N TRP A 225 6.00 -10.77 -8.14
CA TRP A 225 6.77 -9.96 -7.20
C TRP A 225 8.12 -9.59 -7.82
N VAL A 226 8.44 -8.29 -7.82
CA VAL A 226 9.68 -7.73 -8.36
C VAL A 226 10.51 -7.14 -7.23
N ASP A 227 11.70 -7.70 -7.01
CA ASP A 227 12.63 -7.27 -5.95
C ASP A 227 13.47 -6.05 -6.35
N LEU A 228 13.84 -5.23 -5.37
CA LEU A 228 14.67 -4.04 -5.53
C LEU A 228 16.19 -4.28 -5.34
#